data_AF-A0A2E1ZXI4-F1
#
_entry.id   AF-A0A2E1ZXI4-F1
#
_cell.length_a   1.000
_cell.length_b   1.000
_cell.length_c   1.000
_cell.angle_alpha   90.00
_cell.angle_beta   90.00
_cell.angle_gamma   90.00
#
_symmetry.space_group_name_H-M   'P 1'
#
loop_
_entity.id
_entity.type
_entity.pdbx_description
1 polymer ?
#
loop_
_entity_poly.entity_id
_entity_poly.type
_entity_poly.pdbx_seq_one_letter_code
_entity_poly.pdbx_strand_id
1 'polypeptide(L)'
;MEFIFPVVIVAAFYFILLKPVLGEQNKRKKVIANLNVGDRVVISGGIIAVINEILVTDDGASILKLSLSKKNFIYVYPEAVERLVEDSVIKNLDDIIN
;
A
#
# COMPACT_ATOMS: atom_id res chain seq x y z
N MET A 1 34.41 20.54 24.47
CA MET A 1 33.45 21.55 23.97
C MET A 1 33.50 21.73 22.45
N GLU A 2 34.63 21.51 21.77
CA GLU A 2 34.79 21.76 20.32
C GLU A 2 34.04 20.78 19.39
N PHE A 3 33.69 19.58 19.86
CA PHE A 3 32.97 18.58 19.04
C PHE A 3 31.45 18.58 19.22
N ILE A 4 30.89 19.47 20.05
CA ILE A 4 29.44 19.53 20.27
C ILE A 4 28.72 19.97 18.99
N PHE A 5 29.26 20.95 18.28
CA PHE A 5 28.65 21.51 17.07
C PHE A 5 28.49 20.47 15.94
N PRO A 6 29.53 19.72 15.52
CA PRO A 6 29.38 18.69 14.49
C PRO A 6 28.46 17.54 14.91
N VAL A 7 28.48 17.13 16.18
CA VAL A 7 27.60 16.07 16.70
C VAL A 7 26.13 16.49 16.64
N VAL A 8 25.82 17.74 16.99
CA VAL A 8 24.45 18.28 16.91
C VAL A 8 23.97 18.35 15.46
N ILE A 9 24.82 18.71 14.51
CA ILE A 9 24.48 18.74 13.08
C ILE A 9 24.17 17.35 12.55
N VAL A 10 25.00 16.35 12.85
CA VAL A 10 24.77 14.96 12.43
C VAL A 10 23.47 14.41 13.03
N ALA A 11 23.21 14.70 14.31
CA ALA A 11 21.97 14.30 14.97
C ALA A 11 20.72 14.96 14.33
N ALA A 12 20.82 16.24 13.95
CA ALA A 12 19.74 16.95 13.27
C ALA A 12 19.44 16.36 11.88
N PHE A 13 20.46 16.09 11.06
CA PHE A 13 20.29 15.46 9.76
C PHE A 13 19.76 14.03 9.86
N TYR A 14 20.21 13.24 10.84
CA TYR A 14 19.69 11.92 11.13
C TYR A 14 18.18 11.95 11.38
N PHE A 15 17.70 12.91 12.17
CA PHE A 15 16.29 13.01 12.52
C PHE A 15 15.43 13.48 11.33
N ILE A 16 15.96 14.39 10.49
CA ILE A 16 15.27 14.89 9.30
C ILE A 16 15.17 13.81 8.22
N LEU A 17 16.23 13.02 8.00
CA LEU A 17 16.29 12.06 6.88
C LEU A 17 15.78 10.66 7.24
N LEU A 18 16.19 10.09 8.38
CA LEU A 18 15.88 8.69 8.68
C LEU A 18 14.43 8.52 9.16
N LYS A 19 13.93 9.44 9.99
CA LYS A 19 12.59 9.38 10.56
C LYS A 19 11.45 9.33 9.51
N PRO A 20 11.42 10.17 8.45
CA PRO A 20 10.36 10.08 7.44
C PRO A 20 10.40 8.75 6.67
N VAL A 21 11.60 8.24 6.39
CA VAL A 21 11.80 7.01 5.59
C VAL A 21 11.26 5.76 6.28
N LEU A 22 11.32 5.67 7.63
CA LEU A 22 10.74 4.53 8.36
C LEU A 22 9.19 4.58 8.40
N GLY A 23 8.60 5.76 8.32
CA GLY A 23 7.14 5.92 8.40
C GLY A 23 6.40 5.28 7.22
N GLU A 24 6.91 5.47 6.00
CA GLU A 24 6.29 4.94 4.79
C GLU A 24 6.38 3.42 4.68
N GLN A 25 7.52 2.84 5.07
CA GLN A 25 7.70 1.39 5.04
C GLN A 25 6.73 0.68 5.99
N ASN A 26 6.50 1.26 7.17
CA ASN A 26 5.56 0.70 8.14
C ASN A 26 4.11 0.77 7.64
N LYS A 27 3.73 1.82 6.91
CA LYS A 27 2.41 1.93 6.30
C LYS A 27 2.21 0.84 5.24
N ARG A 28 3.18 0.66 4.34
CA ARG A 28 3.13 -0.37 3.29
C ARG A 28 3.02 -1.78 3.88
N LYS A 29 3.85 -2.09 4.89
CA LYS A 29 3.79 -3.39 5.60
C LYS A 29 2.42 -3.65 6.22
N LYS A 30 1.79 -2.62 6.81
CA LYS A 30 0.44 -2.74 7.38
C LYS A 30 -0.63 -2.98 6.33
N VAL A 31 -0.53 -2.33 5.15
CA VAL A 31 -1.49 -2.56 4.07
C VAL A 31 -1.44 -4.01 3.61
N ILE A 32 -0.24 -4.53 3.31
CA ILE A 32 -0.04 -5.91 2.87
C ILE A 32 -0.54 -6.92 3.92
N ALA A 33 -0.29 -6.65 5.21
CA ALA A 33 -0.71 -7.54 6.29
C ALA A 33 -2.23 -7.62 6.51
N ASN A 34 -2.99 -6.65 6.02
CA ASN A 34 -4.44 -6.60 6.19
C ASN A 34 -5.22 -6.96 4.91
N LEU A 35 -4.55 -7.44 3.85
CA LEU A 35 -5.22 -7.82 2.61
C LEU A 35 -5.94 -9.16 2.77
N ASN A 36 -7.24 -9.16 2.52
CA ASN A 36 -8.07 -10.37 2.48
C ASN A 36 -8.70 -10.57 1.09
N VAL A 37 -9.08 -11.81 0.81
CA VAL A 37 -9.89 -12.13 -0.38
C VAL A 37 -11.26 -11.47 -0.24
N GLY A 38 -11.69 -10.75 -1.28
CA GLY A 38 -12.90 -9.94 -1.29
C GLY A 38 -12.65 -8.45 -1.04
N ASP A 39 -11.47 -8.07 -0.56
CA ASP A 39 -11.17 -6.67 -0.31
C ASP A 39 -11.04 -5.89 -1.62
N ARG A 40 -11.58 -4.67 -1.61
CA ARG A 40 -11.42 -3.73 -2.70
C ARG A 40 -10.21 -2.85 -2.44
N VAL A 41 -9.32 -2.78 -3.42
CA VAL A 41 -8.03 -2.12 -3.31
C VAL A 41 -7.82 -1.13 -4.43
N VAL A 42 -7.08 -0.06 -4.13
CA VAL A 42 -6.50 0.83 -5.13
C VAL A 42 -5.06 0.40 -5.34
N ILE A 43 -4.73 0.06 -6.58
CA ILE A 43 -3.36 -0.20 -7.00
C ILE A 43 -2.73 1.07 -7.60
N SER A 44 -1.41 1.04 -7.72
CA SER A 44 -0.65 2.12 -8.36
C SER A 44 -1.21 2.48 -9.73
N GLY A 45 -1.40 3.79 -9.94
CA GLY A 45 -2.08 4.34 -11.12
C GLY A 45 -3.58 4.63 -10.90
N GLY A 46 -4.10 4.46 -9.69
CA GLY A 46 -5.47 4.83 -9.35
C GLY A 46 -6.53 3.82 -9.81
N ILE A 47 -6.11 2.60 -10.16
CA ILE A 47 -7.03 1.55 -10.61
C ILE A 47 -7.66 0.91 -9.38
N ILE A 48 -9.00 0.80 -9.39
CA ILE A 48 -9.77 0.12 -8.34
C ILE A 48 -10.07 -1.30 -8.80
N ALA A 49 -9.74 -2.28 -7.98
CA ALA A 49 -10.01 -3.68 -8.26
C ALA A 49 -10.36 -4.45 -6.98
N VAL A 50 -10.91 -5.66 -7.13
CA VAL A 50 -11.27 -6.53 -6.02
C VAL A 50 -10.31 -7.72 -5.97
N ILE A 51 -9.78 -8.03 -4.78
CA ILE A 51 -8.93 -9.21 -4.57
C ILE A 51 -9.79 -10.46 -4.71
N ASN A 52 -9.54 -11.26 -5.74
CA ASN A 52 -10.27 -12.49 -5.99
C ASN A 52 -9.55 -13.71 -5.41
N GLU A 53 -8.21 -13.66 -5.36
CA GLU A 53 -7.38 -14.77 -4.88
C GLU A 53 -5.98 -14.27 -4.50
N ILE A 54 -5.36 -14.92 -3.51
CA ILE A 54 -3.98 -14.69 -3.10
C ILE A 54 -3.21 -15.99 -3.37
N LEU A 55 -2.28 -15.94 -4.30
CA LEU A 55 -1.44 -17.07 -4.72
C LEU A 55 -0.08 -16.92 -4.05
N VAL A 56 0.44 -18.01 -3.48
CA VAL A 56 1.80 -18.05 -2.94
C VAL A 56 2.64 -18.93 -3.85
N THR A 57 3.69 -18.36 -4.41
CA THR A 57 4.64 -19.05 -5.29
C THR A 57 5.61 -19.88 -4.45
N ASP A 58 6.24 -20.89 -5.06
CA ASP A 58 7.19 -21.80 -4.39
C ASP A 58 8.42 -21.11 -3.79
N ASP A 59 8.75 -19.91 -4.27
CA ASP A 59 9.80 -19.03 -3.75
C ASP A 59 9.35 -18.20 -2.52
N GLY A 60 8.11 -18.36 -2.09
CA GLY A 60 7.50 -17.61 -0.98
C GLY A 60 6.94 -16.24 -1.36
N ALA A 61 6.99 -15.85 -2.64
CA ALA A 61 6.39 -14.60 -3.09
C ALA A 61 4.86 -14.71 -3.16
N SER A 62 4.15 -13.68 -2.69
CA SER A 62 2.70 -13.58 -2.80
C SER A 62 2.31 -12.81 -4.07
N ILE A 63 1.34 -13.31 -4.83
CA ILE A 63 0.77 -12.67 -6.01
C ILE A 63 -0.74 -12.57 -5.80
N LEU A 64 -1.29 -11.38 -6.06
CA LEU A 64 -2.72 -11.11 -5.95
C LEU A 64 -3.36 -11.21 -7.34
N LYS A 65 -4.45 -11.97 -7.42
CA LYS A 65 -5.33 -11.97 -8.59
C LYS A 65 -6.45 -10.97 -8.34
N LEU A 66 -6.43 -9.86 -9.06
CA LEU A 66 -7.42 -8.80 -8.93
C LEU A 66 -8.43 -8.85 -10.08
N SER A 67 -9.70 -8.60 -9.78
CA SER A 67 -10.77 -8.44 -10.77
C SER A 67 -11.06 -6.96 -10.99
N LEU A 68 -10.94 -6.50 -12.24
CA LEU A 68 -11.30 -5.13 -12.65
C LEU A 68 -12.76 -5.06 -13.07
N SER A 69 -13.28 -6.16 -13.58
CA SER A 69 -14.68 -6.33 -14.00
C SER A 69 -15.01 -7.83 -14.04
N LYS A 70 -16.28 -8.18 -14.25
CA LYS A 70 -16.80 -9.56 -14.17
C LYS A 70 -15.96 -10.64 -14.89
N LYS A 71 -15.20 -10.28 -15.93
CA LYS A 71 -14.42 -11.24 -16.73
C LYS A 71 -12.96 -10.85 -16.96
N ASN A 72 -12.50 -9.72 -16.43
CA ASN A 72 -11.13 -9.24 -16.62
C ASN A 72 -10.36 -9.30 -15.29
N PHE A 73 -9.24 -10.02 -15.32
CA PHE A 73 -8.36 -10.20 -14.16
C PHE A 73 -6.94 -9.75 -14.48
N ILE A 74 -6.25 -9.25 -13.47
CA ILE A 74 -4.82 -8.95 -13.52
C ILE A 74 -4.11 -9.64 -12.37
N TYR A 75 -2.84 -9.95 -12.55
CA TYR A 75 -1.96 -10.45 -11.50
C TYR A 75 -1.01 -9.33 -11.11
N VAL A 76 -0.95 -9.04 -9.81
CA VAL A 76 -0.11 -7.96 -9.27
C VAL A 76 0.50 -8.38 -7.95
N TYR A 77 1.68 -7.85 -7.70
CA TYR A 77 2.36 -8.00 -6.43
C TYR A 77 1.64 -7.17 -5.34
N PRO A 78 1.56 -7.66 -4.08
CA PRO A 78 0.97 -6.93 -2.96
C PRO A 78 1.56 -5.53 -2.75
N GLU A 79 2.82 -5.32 -3.12
CA GLU A 79 3.52 -4.05 -3.08
C GLU A 79 2.90 -2.97 -3.98
N ALA A 80 2.12 -3.38 -4.98
CA ALA A 80 1.38 -2.47 -5.86
C ALA A 80 0.08 -1.95 -5.23
N VAL A 81 -0.36 -2.52 -4.10
CA VAL A 81 -1.56 -2.07 -3.39
C VAL A 81 -1.20 -0.88 -2.50
N GLU A 82 -1.82 0.27 -2.80
CA GLU A 82 -1.54 1.51 -2.09
C GLU A 82 -2.46 1.70 -0.89
N ARG A 83 -3.73 1.33 -1.05
CA ARG A 83 -4.74 1.46 0.00
C ARG A 83 -5.93 0.53 -0.23
N LEU A 84 -6.60 0.21 0.87
CA LEU A 84 -7.94 -0.38 0.86
C LEU A 84 -8.96 0.71 0.55
N VAL A 85 -10.00 0.36 -0.21
CA VAL A 85 -11.15 1.23 -0.45
C VAL A 85 -12.18 0.91 0.61
N GLU A 86 -12.56 1.92 1.38
CA GLU A 86 -13.71 1.80 2.27
C GLU A 86 -15.01 1.81 1.46
N ASP A 87 -15.94 0.91 1.77
CA ASP A 87 -17.23 0.79 1.09
C ASP A 87 -18.08 2.08 1.18
N SER A 88 -17.80 2.93 2.16
CA SER A 88 -18.41 4.26 2.34
C SER A 88 -18.12 5.22 1.17
N VAL A 89 -16.95 5.12 0.54
CA VAL A 89 -16.55 6.01 -0.55
C VAL A 89 -17.27 5.65 -1.86
N ILE A 90 -17.60 4.38 -2.05
CA ILE A 90 -18.27 3.92 -3.29
C ILE A 90 -19.76 4.19 -3.29
N LYS A 91 -20.45 4.06 -2.14
CA LYS A 91 -21.86 4.48 -2.04
C LYS A 91 -22.04 5.93 -2.49
N ASN A 92 -21.15 6.81 -2.06
CA ASN A 92 -21.15 8.21 -2.50
C ASN A 92 -20.85 8.37 -3.99
N LEU A 93 -20.11 7.45 -4.61
CA LEU A 93 -19.81 7.51 -6.04
C LEU A 93 -21.01 7.07 -6.89
N ASP A 94 -21.74 6.04 -6.46
CA ASP A 94 -23.00 5.62 -7.07
C ASP A 94 -24.06 6.73 -6.95
N ASP A 95 -24.06 7.47 -5.83
CA ASP A 95 -24.92 8.65 -5.62
C ASP A 95 -24.55 9.86 -6.49
N ILE A 96 -23.33 9.90 -7.06
CA ILE A 96 -22.88 10.96 -7.99
C ILE A 96 -23.10 10.57 -9.46
N ILE A 97 -23.10 9.27 -9.75
CA ILE A 97 -23.23 8.74 -11.12
C ILE A 97 -24.72 8.58 -11.52
N ASN A 98 -25.63 8.41 -10.55
CA ASN A 98 -27.08 8.46 -10.73
C ASN A 98 -27.66 9.86 -10.48
#